data_AF-A0A970H4F5-F1
#
_entry.id   AF-A0A970H4F5-F1
#
_cell.length_a   1.000
_cell.length_b   1.000
_cell.length_c   1.000
_cell.angle_alpha   90.00
_cell.angle_beta   90.00
_cell.angle_gamma   90.00
#
_symmetry.space_group_name_H-M   'P 1'
#
loop_
_entity.id
_entity.type
_entity.pdbx_description
1 polymer ?
#
loop_
_entity_poly.entity_id
_entity_poly.type
_entity_poly.pdbx_seq_one_letter_code
_entity_poly.pdbx_strand_id
1 'polypeptide(L)'
;MNIFIKIFLLVLLYPVLPIMYFLLMNETKPRKNIVLGVTLPYSALNAPELKAVCQQFKRTLGKAVLLLAFPPFLVFFFDSISVVMFILFYWLLLAIIIPFIPYTKYHRKLKALKQERNWGAGSSQKILVDLKALAANDVQAKVWPVVPALLISAFPLAFELTAGLSQTHFSILAVCATLLLVTVLFFAHYRLVSRQRTEIIAEDSEYNLALTRIRRENWARFWLSAAWINALYTVFLWLSITGRAAFTVFLSATVLYTVAILWAVLKAEFSTRNMQHKLAAASPTPLYADEDRYWINGMFY
;
A
#
# COMPACT_ATOMS: atom_id res chain seq x y z
N MET A 1 17.65 6.22 32.15
CA MET A 1 17.97 6.08 30.70
C MET A 1 18.65 7.36 30.24
N ASN A 2 19.73 7.29 29.45
CA ASN A 2 20.46 8.48 29.00
C ASN A 2 19.52 9.46 28.26
N ILE A 3 19.61 10.75 28.57
CA ILE A 3 18.83 11.81 27.94
C ILE A 3 18.98 11.82 26.41
N PHE A 4 20.16 11.46 25.90
CA PHE A 4 20.42 11.31 24.47
C PHE A 4 19.49 10.28 23.82
N ILE A 5 19.26 9.14 24.48
CA ILE A 5 18.38 8.08 23.98
C ILE A 5 16.93 8.55 23.97
N LYS A 6 16.48 9.29 25.00
CA LYS A 6 15.13 9.87 25.05
C LYS A 6 14.90 10.85 23.89
N ILE A 7 15.87 11.74 23.63
CA ILE A 7 15.82 12.69 22.53
C ILE A 7 15.82 11.96 21.18
N PHE A 8 16.71 10.97 21.00
CA PHE A 8 16.78 10.17 19.77
C PHE A 8 15.44 9.49 19.46
N LEU A 9 14.81 8.85 20.45
CA LEU A 9 13.51 8.20 20.29
C LEU A 9 12.39 9.20 19.97
N LEU A 10 12.40 10.38 20.58
CA LEU A 10 11.45 11.44 20.26
C LEU A 10 11.64 11.93 18.82
N VAL A 11 12.87 12.20 18.38
CA VAL A 11 13.13 12.64 16.99
C VAL A 11 12.68 11.58 15.99
N LEU A 12 12.84 10.29 16.32
CA LEU A 12 12.44 9.20 15.46
C LEU A 12 10.91 9.05 15.35
N LEU A 13 10.19 9.12 16.47
CA LEU A 13 8.76 8.79 16.54
C LEU A 13 7.84 10.00 16.42
N TYR A 14 8.24 11.17 16.93
CA TYR A 14 7.43 12.38 16.91
C TYR A 14 6.94 12.83 15.52
N PRO A 15 7.72 12.67 14.42
CA PRO A 15 7.28 13.07 13.07
C PRO A 15 5.99 12.42 12.59
N VAL A 16 5.55 11.30 13.19
CA VAL A 16 4.26 10.68 12.86
C VAL A 16 3.09 11.67 13.02
N LEU A 17 3.13 12.53 14.03
CA LEU A 17 2.04 13.43 14.36
C LEU A 17 1.85 14.53 13.29
N PRO A 18 2.88 15.29 12.87
CA PRO A 18 2.74 16.22 11.75
C PRO A 18 2.46 15.49 10.43
N ILE A 19 3.01 14.30 10.19
CA ILE A 19 2.68 13.50 9.00
C ILE A 19 1.17 13.22 8.95
N MET A 20 0.58 12.73 10.05
CA MET A 20 -0.86 12.47 10.14
C MET A 20 -1.70 13.73 9.96
N TYR A 21 -1.26 14.87 10.52
CA TYR A 21 -1.92 16.16 10.32
C TYR A 21 -1.94 16.56 8.84
N PHE A 22 -0.79 16.55 8.16
CA PHE A 22 -0.69 16.97 6.76
C PHE A 22 -1.41 16.00 5.81
N LEU A 23 -1.34 14.70 6.07
CA LEU A 23 -2.04 13.67 5.32
C LEU A 23 -3.56 13.96 5.33
N LEU A 24 -4.14 14.11 6.52
CA LEU A 24 -5.57 14.36 6.68
C LEU A 24 -5.99 15.77 6.25
N MET A 25 -5.09 16.76 6.38
CA MET A 25 -5.33 18.10 5.85
C MET A 25 -5.40 18.11 4.32
N ASN A 26 -4.59 17.29 3.66
CA ASN A 26 -4.58 17.17 2.20
C ASN A 26 -5.90 16.60 1.66
N GLU A 27 -6.61 15.77 2.41
CA GLU A 27 -7.96 15.26 2.06
C GLU A 27 -9.04 16.36 1.97
N THR A 28 -8.77 17.57 2.48
CA THR A 28 -9.67 18.73 2.30
C THR A 28 -9.52 19.40 0.93
N LYS A 29 -8.45 19.07 0.19
CA LYS A 29 -8.22 19.62 -1.14
C LYS A 29 -8.86 18.69 -2.17
N PRO A 30 -9.69 19.20 -3.08
CA PRO A 30 -10.35 18.37 -4.08
C PRO A 30 -9.29 17.71 -4.99
N ARG A 31 -9.29 16.38 -5.02
CA ARG A 31 -8.51 15.58 -5.99
C ARG A 31 -9.47 14.64 -6.70
N LYS A 32 -9.54 14.73 -8.03
CA LYS A 32 -10.52 13.99 -8.84
C LYS A 32 -11.96 14.14 -8.30
N ASN A 33 -12.27 15.32 -7.76
CA ASN A 33 -13.58 15.66 -7.16
C ASN A 33 -13.96 14.90 -5.89
N ILE A 34 -12.98 14.28 -5.23
CA ILE A 34 -13.13 13.68 -3.92
C ILE A 34 -12.64 14.68 -2.87
N VAL A 35 -13.44 14.88 -1.83
CA VAL A 35 -13.09 15.68 -0.64
C VAL A 35 -13.51 14.89 0.59
N LEU A 36 -12.58 14.69 1.54
CA LEU A 36 -12.80 13.90 2.76
C LEU A 36 -13.42 12.51 2.47
N GLY A 37 -12.94 11.85 1.41
CA GLY A 37 -13.43 10.54 0.98
C GLY A 37 -14.88 10.52 0.47
N VAL A 38 -15.44 11.68 0.07
CA VAL A 38 -16.77 11.79 -0.56
C VAL A 38 -16.61 12.34 -1.97
N THR A 39 -17.20 11.67 -2.95
CA THR A 39 -17.19 12.05 -4.36
C THR A 39 -18.27 13.10 -4.61
N LEU A 40 -17.89 14.27 -5.14
CA LEU A 40 -18.79 15.40 -5.36
C LEU A 40 -18.81 15.82 -6.84
N PRO A 41 -19.94 16.34 -7.37
CA PRO A 41 -19.98 16.92 -8.70
C PRO A 41 -19.21 18.26 -8.74
N TYR A 42 -18.73 18.68 -9.92
CA TYR A 42 -17.99 19.94 -10.08
C TYR A 42 -18.77 21.16 -9.55
N SER A 43 -20.09 21.17 -9.70
CA SER A 43 -20.97 22.25 -9.20
C SER A 43 -20.94 22.38 -7.67
N ALA A 44 -20.69 21.30 -6.94
CA ALA A 44 -20.67 21.26 -5.48
C ALA A 44 -19.32 21.69 -4.88
N LEU A 45 -18.22 21.65 -5.64
CA LEU A 45 -16.88 21.98 -5.14
C LEU A 45 -16.74 23.44 -4.68
N ASN A 46 -17.52 24.35 -5.27
CA ASN A 46 -17.52 25.76 -4.92
C ASN A 46 -18.57 26.14 -3.87
N ALA A 47 -19.40 25.18 -3.43
CA ALA A 47 -20.50 25.44 -2.49
C ALA A 47 -19.97 25.98 -1.14
N PRO A 48 -20.59 27.03 -0.58
CA PRO A 48 -20.16 27.61 0.70
C PRO A 48 -20.28 26.61 1.86
N GLU A 49 -21.24 25.71 1.79
CA GLU A 49 -21.48 24.65 2.78
C GLU A 49 -20.34 23.64 2.84
N LEU A 50 -19.83 23.21 1.69
CA LEU A 50 -18.66 22.32 1.62
C LEU A 50 -17.44 22.98 2.27
N LYS A 51 -17.19 24.25 1.95
CA LYS A 51 -16.08 25.02 2.54
C LYS A 51 -16.25 25.16 4.06
N ALA A 52 -17.47 25.37 4.55
CA ALA A 52 -17.76 25.43 5.98
C ALA A 52 -17.47 24.10 6.70
N VAL A 53 -17.89 22.96 6.11
CA VAL A 53 -17.59 21.61 6.64
C VAL A 53 -16.07 21.38 6.68
N CYS A 54 -15.36 21.70 5.60
CA CYS A 54 -13.91 21.59 5.55
C CYS A 54 -13.24 22.44 6.63
N GLN A 55 -13.69 23.69 6.83
CA GLN A 55 -13.12 24.58 7.85
C GLN A 55 -13.34 24.05 9.28
N GLN A 56 -14.52 23.49 9.56
CA GLN A 56 -14.81 22.85 10.86
C GLN A 56 -13.92 21.62 11.09
N PHE A 57 -13.70 20.81 10.04
CA PHE A 57 -12.75 19.69 10.10
C PHE A 57 -11.34 20.17 10.42
N LYS A 58 -10.79 21.16 9.71
CA LYS A 58 -9.44 21.69 9.93
C LYS A 58 -9.23 22.15 11.38
N ARG A 59 -10.21 22.86 11.94
CA ARG A 59 -10.19 23.31 13.34
C ARG A 59 -10.20 22.15 14.33
N THR A 60 -11.05 21.14 14.08
CA THR A 60 -11.18 19.98 14.97
C THR A 60 -9.93 19.10 14.92
N LEU A 61 -9.39 18.86 13.73
CA LEU A 61 -8.14 18.13 13.53
C LEU A 61 -6.96 18.86 14.20
N GLY A 62 -6.87 20.18 14.03
CA GLY A 62 -5.83 20.99 14.68
C GLY A 62 -5.88 20.88 16.21
N LYS A 63 -7.08 20.93 16.81
CA LYS A 63 -7.25 20.73 18.26
C LYS A 63 -6.83 19.34 18.73
N ALA A 64 -7.21 18.30 17.97
CA ALA A 64 -6.84 16.91 18.31
C ALA A 64 -5.33 16.69 18.24
N VAL A 65 -4.67 17.20 17.21
CA VAL A 65 -3.22 17.13 17.05
C VAL A 65 -2.49 17.94 18.12
N LEU A 66 -2.99 19.14 18.46
CA LEU A 66 -2.42 19.95 19.52
C LEU A 66 -2.48 19.25 20.88
N LEU A 67 -3.61 18.60 21.20
CA LEU A 67 -3.76 17.80 22.43
C LEU A 67 -2.74 16.65 22.48
N LEU A 68 -2.47 16.03 21.33
CA LEU A 68 -1.51 14.93 21.21
C LEU A 68 -0.04 15.36 21.15
N ALA A 69 0.26 16.65 21.03
CA ALA A 69 1.64 17.13 20.94
C ALA A 69 2.41 16.98 22.27
N PHE A 70 1.72 17.08 23.41
CA PHE A 70 2.34 17.15 24.74
C PHE A 70 2.66 15.81 25.44
N PRO A 71 1.83 14.75 25.33
CA PRO A 71 2.08 13.48 26.01
C PRO A 71 3.44 12.81 25.78
N PRO A 72 4.08 12.85 24.59
CA PRO A 72 5.35 12.15 24.40
C PRO A 72 6.49 12.80 25.19
N PHE A 73 6.35 14.07 25.61
CA PHE A 73 7.33 14.75 26.46
C PHE A 73 7.30 14.27 27.92
N LEU A 74 6.31 13.46 28.32
CA LEU A 74 6.28 12.84 29.64
C LEU A 74 7.49 11.92 29.90
N VAL A 75 8.16 11.45 28.84
CA VAL A 75 9.36 10.60 28.93
C VAL A 75 10.50 11.23 29.72
N PHE A 76 10.55 12.57 29.82
CA PHE A 76 11.59 13.27 30.57
C PHE A 76 11.45 13.11 32.10
N PHE A 77 10.26 12.74 32.60
CA PHE A 77 10.01 12.50 34.03
C PHE A 77 10.34 11.07 34.49
N PHE A 78 10.68 10.15 33.57
CA PHE A 78 10.92 8.74 33.90
C PHE A 78 12.28 8.27 33.40
N ASP A 79 13.00 7.48 34.21
CA ASP A 79 14.31 6.94 33.85
C ASP A 79 14.32 5.47 33.43
N SER A 80 13.25 4.73 33.73
CA SER A 80 13.12 3.34 33.30
C SER A 80 12.85 3.26 31.80
N ILE A 81 13.66 2.47 31.09
CA ILE A 81 13.50 2.24 29.64
C ILE A 81 12.13 1.65 29.30
N SER A 82 11.63 0.72 30.11
CA SER A 82 10.34 0.08 29.89
C SER A 82 9.19 1.08 29.97
N VAL A 83 9.24 2.02 30.92
CA VAL A 83 8.22 3.06 31.08
C VAL A 83 8.27 4.04 29.91
N VAL A 84 9.46 4.47 29.49
CA VAL A 84 9.60 5.36 28.33
C VAL A 84 9.10 4.71 27.04
N MET A 85 9.43 3.44 26.81
CA MET A 85 8.93 2.69 25.66
C MET A 85 7.42 2.54 25.69
N PHE A 86 6.84 2.24 26.86
CA PHE A 86 5.39 2.16 27.04
C PHE A 86 4.69 3.48 26.69
N ILE A 87 5.18 4.61 27.21
CA ILE A 87 4.64 5.94 26.92
C ILE A 87 4.69 6.22 25.41
N LEU A 88 5.85 6.00 24.77
CA LEU A 88 6.04 6.33 23.37
C LEU A 88 5.22 5.46 22.42
N PHE A 89 5.15 4.14 22.66
CA PHE A 89 4.35 3.26 21.79
C PHE A 89 2.86 3.46 21.97
N TYR A 90 2.39 3.66 23.20
CA TYR A 90 0.97 3.94 23.43
C TYR A 90 0.60 5.29 22.83
N TRP A 91 1.45 6.31 23.02
CA TRP A 91 1.27 7.59 22.35
C TRP A 91 1.28 7.46 20.82
N LEU A 92 2.19 6.67 20.24
CA LEU A 92 2.26 6.44 18.79
C LEU A 92 0.94 5.88 18.25
N LEU A 93 0.36 4.89 18.93
CA LEU A 93 -0.95 4.33 18.57
C LEU A 93 -2.04 5.41 18.62
N LEU A 94 -2.08 6.22 19.67
CA LEU A 94 -3.05 7.31 19.81
C LEU A 94 -2.85 8.40 18.74
N ALA A 95 -1.60 8.74 18.41
CA ALA A 95 -1.23 9.71 17.39
C ALA A 95 -1.64 9.27 15.98
N ILE A 96 -1.73 7.95 15.73
CA ILE A 96 -2.25 7.39 14.48
C ILE A 96 -3.78 7.38 14.51
N ILE A 97 -4.42 6.93 15.60
CA ILE A 97 -5.87 6.66 15.63
C ILE A 97 -6.71 7.92 15.83
N ILE A 98 -6.38 8.77 16.80
CA ILE A 98 -7.22 9.90 17.21
C ILE A 98 -7.48 10.90 16.07
N PRO A 99 -6.51 11.24 15.19
CA PRO A 99 -6.77 12.12 14.05
C PRO A 99 -7.85 11.61 13.07
N PHE A 100 -8.12 10.30 13.03
CA PHE A 100 -9.22 9.76 12.21
C PHE A 100 -10.61 9.97 12.81
N ILE A 101 -10.73 10.24 14.11
CA ILE A 101 -12.02 10.55 14.75
C ILE A 101 -12.69 11.78 14.11
N PRO A 102 -12.04 12.96 14.01
CA PRO A 102 -12.61 14.07 13.26
C PRO A 102 -12.82 13.73 11.79
N TYR A 103 -11.90 13.00 11.14
CA TYR A 103 -12.07 12.61 9.74
C TYR A 103 -13.39 11.87 9.49
N THR A 104 -13.64 10.80 10.25
CA THR A 104 -14.88 10.00 10.12
C THR A 104 -16.14 10.82 10.42
N LYS A 105 -16.08 11.70 11.43
CA LYS A 105 -17.20 12.60 11.77
C LYS A 105 -17.55 13.52 10.60
N TYR A 106 -16.56 14.18 9.99
CA TYR A 106 -16.79 15.14 8.90
C TYR A 106 -17.04 14.46 7.55
N HIS A 107 -16.50 13.26 7.32
CA HIS A 107 -16.89 12.40 6.21
C HIS A 107 -18.39 12.08 6.25
N ARG A 108 -18.90 11.61 7.40
CA ARG A 108 -20.35 11.31 7.56
C ARG A 108 -21.20 12.57 7.38
N LYS A 109 -20.76 13.71 7.90
CA LYS A 109 -21.43 15.00 7.71
C LYS A 109 -21.49 15.40 6.23
N LEU A 110 -20.41 15.19 5.48
CA LEU A 110 -20.36 15.50 4.06
C LEU A 110 -21.19 14.53 3.22
N LYS A 111 -21.25 13.25 3.60
CA LYS A 111 -22.13 12.24 2.99
C LYS A 111 -23.61 12.59 3.19
N ALA A 112 -24.00 13.07 4.37
CA ALA A 112 -25.35 13.57 4.63
C ALA A 112 -25.68 14.80 3.77
N LEU A 113 -24.77 15.79 3.72
CA LEU A 113 -24.94 16.99 2.88
C LEU A 113 -25.10 16.65 1.40
N LYS A 114 -24.34 15.66 0.90
CA LYS A 114 -24.46 15.15 -0.47
C LYS A 114 -25.86 14.60 -0.76
N GLN A 115 -26.46 13.88 0.19
CA GLN A 115 -27.82 13.36 0.06
C GLN A 115 -28.86 14.49 0.09
N GLU A 116 -28.74 15.43 1.04
CA GLU A 116 -29.65 16.58 1.17
C GLU A 116 -29.70 17.44 -0.10
N ARG A 117 -28.55 17.61 -0.77
CA ARG A 117 -28.41 18.43 -1.98
C ARG A 117 -28.60 17.67 -3.28
N ASN A 118 -28.96 16.38 -3.23
CA ASN A 118 -29.04 15.49 -4.40
C ASN A 118 -27.78 15.53 -5.28
N TRP A 119 -26.61 15.62 -4.67
CA TRP A 119 -25.31 15.61 -5.35
C TRP A 119 -24.86 14.20 -5.77
N GLY A 120 -25.81 13.27 -5.98
CA GLY A 120 -25.52 11.93 -6.47
C GLY A 120 -25.27 11.93 -7.98
N ALA A 121 -24.23 11.23 -8.42
CA ALA A 121 -24.02 11.00 -9.85
C ALA A 121 -25.05 9.98 -10.37
N GLY A 122 -25.69 10.29 -11.50
CA GLY A 122 -26.70 9.43 -12.12
C GLY A 122 -26.13 8.07 -12.58
N SER A 123 -26.89 7.01 -12.30
CA SER A 123 -26.87 5.66 -12.88
C SER A 123 -25.57 4.85 -12.87
N SER A 124 -25.29 4.19 -11.75
CA SER A 124 -24.40 3.02 -11.64
C SER A 124 -25.01 1.71 -12.23
N GLN A 125 -26.31 1.72 -12.59
CA GLN A 125 -27.07 0.49 -12.88
C GLN A 125 -26.88 -0.11 -14.29
N LYS A 126 -26.65 0.72 -15.32
CA LYS A 126 -26.49 0.24 -16.71
C LYS A 126 -25.19 -0.56 -16.92
N ILE A 127 -24.15 -0.22 -16.17
CA ILE A 127 -22.79 -0.77 -16.32
C ILE A 127 -22.68 -2.20 -15.75
N LEU A 128 -23.54 -2.53 -14.78
CA LEU A 128 -23.56 -3.82 -14.07
C LEU A 128 -24.02 -5.00 -14.94
N VAL A 129 -24.83 -4.73 -15.96
CA VAL A 129 -25.37 -5.76 -16.87
C VAL A 129 -24.32 -6.22 -17.88
N ASP A 130 -23.45 -5.31 -18.34
CA ASP A 130 -22.40 -5.60 -19.33
C ASP A 130 -21.22 -6.40 -18.74
N LEU A 131 -20.99 -6.28 -17.43
CA LEU A 131 -19.91 -6.97 -16.71
C LEU A 131 -20.11 -8.49 -16.58
N LYS A 132 -21.36 -8.98 -16.53
CA LYS A 132 -21.63 -10.42 -16.47
C LYS A 132 -21.30 -11.13 -17.79
N ALA A 133 -21.44 -10.44 -18.92
CA ALA A 133 -21.15 -11.00 -20.24
C ALA A 133 -19.63 -11.11 -20.50
N LEU A 134 -18.82 -10.22 -19.91
CA LEU A 134 -17.39 -10.10 -20.19
C LEU A 134 -16.47 -10.79 -19.16
N ALA A 135 -16.97 -11.10 -17.96
CA ALA A 135 -16.25 -11.90 -16.96
C ALA A 135 -15.99 -13.36 -17.39
N ALA A 136 -16.45 -13.79 -18.57
CA ALA A 136 -16.29 -15.15 -19.08
C ALA A 136 -14.89 -15.44 -19.67
N ASN A 137 -14.05 -14.42 -19.93
CA ASN A 137 -12.71 -14.60 -20.50
C ASN A 137 -11.63 -14.52 -19.42
N ASP A 138 -11.61 -15.52 -18.53
CA ASP A 138 -10.63 -15.63 -17.45
C ASP A 138 -9.33 -16.30 -17.94
N VAL A 139 -8.34 -15.49 -18.34
CA VAL A 139 -6.99 -16.02 -18.67
C VAL A 139 -6.25 -16.31 -17.37
N GLN A 140 -6.32 -17.56 -16.93
CA GLN A 140 -5.66 -18.00 -15.69
C GLN A 140 -4.13 -17.86 -15.77
N ALA A 141 -3.51 -17.40 -14.69
CA ALA A 141 -2.05 -17.39 -14.58
C ALA A 141 -1.47 -18.80 -14.66
N LYS A 142 -0.54 -18.99 -15.59
CA LYS A 142 0.27 -20.21 -15.71
C LYS A 142 1.15 -20.34 -14.46
N VAL A 143 1.07 -21.49 -13.79
CA VAL A 143 1.82 -21.81 -12.56
C VAL A 143 3.27 -22.20 -12.87
N TRP A 144 3.49 -22.82 -14.03
CA TRP A 144 4.78 -23.37 -14.44
C TRP A 144 5.99 -22.41 -14.35
N PRO A 145 5.90 -21.13 -14.72
CA PRO A 145 7.06 -20.23 -14.70
C PRO A 145 7.62 -19.91 -13.30
N VAL A 146 6.84 -20.14 -12.23
CA VAL A 146 7.22 -19.80 -10.85
C VAL A 146 7.78 -21.01 -10.09
N VAL A 147 7.45 -22.23 -10.52
CA VAL A 147 7.91 -23.46 -9.86
C VAL A 147 9.44 -23.55 -9.79
N PRO A 148 10.21 -23.26 -10.88
CA PRO A 148 11.66 -23.30 -10.78
C PRO A 148 12.23 -22.29 -9.79
N ALA A 149 11.68 -21.09 -9.70
CA ALA A 149 12.11 -20.07 -8.74
C ALA A 149 11.86 -20.53 -7.28
N LEU A 150 10.73 -21.19 -7.02
CA LEU A 150 10.45 -21.78 -5.70
C LEU A 150 11.45 -22.88 -5.35
N LEU A 151 11.77 -23.77 -6.30
CA LEU A 151 12.74 -24.84 -6.08
C LEU A 151 14.14 -24.29 -5.82
N ILE A 152 14.59 -23.30 -6.60
CA ILE A 152 15.89 -22.64 -6.40
C ILE A 152 15.94 -21.97 -5.02
N SER A 153 14.88 -21.27 -4.61
CA SER A 153 14.82 -20.62 -3.30
C SER A 153 14.70 -21.61 -2.13
N ALA A 154 14.15 -22.81 -2.36
CA ALA A 154 14.02 -23.84 -1.34
C ALA A 154 15.32 -24.65 -1.15
N PHE A 155 16.17 -24.72 -2.16
CA PHE A 155 17.40 -25.51 -2.15
C PHE A 155 18.31 -25.20 -0.95
N PRO A 156 18.67 -23.93 -0.63
CA PRO A 156 19.49 -23.62 0.54
C PRO A 156 18.92 -24.11 1.87
N LEU A 157 17.59 -23.98 2.05
CA LEU A 157 16.93 -24.44 3.26
C LEU A 157 16.95 -25.96 3.36
N ALA A 158 16.64 -26.66 2.27
CA ALA A 158 16.66 -28.12 2.21
C ALA A 158 18.08 -28.66 2.49
N PHE A 159 19.10 -28.06 1.87
CA PHE A 159 20.50 -28.45 2.06
C PHE A 159 20.93 -28.36 3.53
N GLU A 160 20.68 -27.22 4.17
CA GLU A 160 21.06 -27.00 5.57
C GLU A 160 20.26 -27.89 6.54
N LEU A 161 18.99 -28.21 6.23
CA LEU A 161 18.21 -29.18 7.01
C LEU A 161 18.79 -30.60 6.91
N THR A 162 19.28 -31.01 5.73
CA THR A 162 19.91 -32.32 5.53
C THR A 162 21.32 -32.41 6.13
N ALA A 163 22.04 -31.29 6.24
CA ALA A 163 23.36 -31.24 6.88
C ALA A 163 23.30 -31.44 8.41
N GLY A 164 22.12 -31.25 9.02
CA GLY A 164 21.84 -31.52 10.42
C GLY A 164 21.89 -30.28 11.31
N LEU A 165 20.87 -30.13 12.18
CA LEU A 165 20.67 -28.99 13.10
C LEU A 165 21.83 -28.73 14.09
N SER A 166 22.69 -29.73 14.32
CA SER A 166 23.88 -29.58 15.17
C SER A 166 25.04 -28.87 14.47
N GLN A 167 25.06 -28.86 13.13
CA GLN A 167 26.12 -28.22 12.33
C GLN A 167 25.71 -26.86 11.77
N THR A 168 24.41 -26.57 11.70
CA THR A 168 23.89 -25.31 11.15
C THR A 168 23.38 -24.38 12.25
N HIS A 169 23.84 -23.13 12.25
CA HIS A 169 23.29 -22.09 13.12
C HIS A 169 21.82 -21.79 12.77
N PHE A 170 20.96 -21.69 13.78
CA PHE A 170 19.54 -21.34 13.62
C PHE A 170 19.32 -20.07 12.79
N SER A 171 20.21 -19.09 12.89
CA SER A 171 20.16 -17.84 12.09
C SER A 171 20.21 -18.08 10.59
N ILE A 172 21.01 -19.04 10.12
CA ILE A 172 21.13 -19.39 8.69
C ILE A 172 19.82 -20.02 8.20
N LEU A 173 19.25 -20.95 8.98
CA LEU A 173 17.95 -21.56 8.69
C LEU A 173 16.84 -20.51 8.65
N ALA A 174 16.82 -19.58 9.61
CA ALA A 174 15.83 -18.50 9.66
C ALA A 174 15.93 -17.57 8.44
N VAL A 175 17.14 -17.22 8.00
CA VAL A 175 17.35 -16.41 6.79
C VAL A 175 16.87 -17.15 5.54
N CYS A 176 17.27 -18.42 5.35
CA CYS A 176 16.84 -19.23 4.21
C CYS A 176 15.31 -19.42 4.18
N ALA A 177 14.69 -19.70 5.33
CA ALA A 177 13.24 -19.82 5.45
C ALA A 177 12.51 -18.51 5.15
N THR A 178 13.05 -17.38 5.61
CA THR A 178 12.48 -16.05 5.34
C THR A 178 12.51 -15.74 3.84
N LEU A 179 13.63 -16.00 3.18
CA LEU A 179 13.74 -15.74 1.73
C LEU A 179 12.87 -16.68 0.89
N LEU A 180 12.72 -17.94 1.31
CA LEU A 180 11.74 -18.85 0.71
C LEU A 180 10.30 -18.32 0.89
N LEU A 181 9.95 -17.86 2.08
CA LEU A 181 8.65 -17.24 2.36
C LEU A 181 8.40 -16.03 1.46
N VAL A 182 9.41 -15.17 1.26
CA VAL A 182 9.32 -14.02 0.33
C VAL A 182 9.02 -14.50 -1.11
N THR A 183 9.70 -15.54 -1.60
CA THR A 183 9.41 -16.13 -2.92
C THR A 183 7.98 -16.69 -3.00
N VAL A 184 7.50 -17.36 -1.95
CA VAL A 184 6.10 -17.84 -1.85
C VAL A 184 5.11 -16.68 -1.86
N LEU A 185 5.40 -15.58 -1.16
CA LEU A 185 4.56 -14.38 -1.19
C LEU A 185 4.52 -13.77 -2.59
N PHE A 186 5.65 -13.68 -3.31
CA PHE A 186 5.64 -13.22 -4.71
C PHE A 186 4.79 -14.11 -5.61
N PHE A 187 4.84 -15.44 -5.43
CA PHE A 187 3.96 -16.36 -6.14
C PHE A 187 2.48 -16.14 -5.79
N ALA A 188 2.16 -15.95 -4.51
CA ALA A 188 0.80 -15.67 -4.06
C ALA A 188 0.27 -14.38 -4.71
N HIS A 189 1.06 -13.30 -4.72
CA HIS A 189 0.68 -12.04 -5.36
C HIS A 189 0.53 -12.17 -6.88
N TYR A 190 1.40 -12.93 -7.56
CA TYR A 190 1.24 -13.26 -8.98
C TYR A 190 -0.12 -13.92 -9.26
N ARG A 191 -0.54 -14.87 -8.42
CA ARG A 191 -1.85 -15.53 -8.53
C ARG A 191 -3.00 -14.59 -8.21
N LEU A 192 -2.88 -13.77 -7.17
CA LEU A 192 -3.91 -12.81 -6.79
C LEU A 192 -4.15 -11.76 -7.89
N VAL A 193 -3.09 -11.20 -8.46
CA VAL A 193 -3.19 -10.23 -9.57
C VAL A 193 -3.87 -10.85 -10.78
N SER A 194 -3.57 -12.10 -11.11
CA SER A 194 -4.22 -12.78 -12.24
C SER A 194 -5.72 -12.98 -12.05
N ARG A 195 -6.19 -13.03 -10.80
CA ARG A 195 -7.59 -13.23 -10.40
C ARG A 195 -8.33 -11.93 -10.07
N GLN A 196 -7.67 -10.77 -10.17
CA GLN A 196 -8.34 -9.48 -9.93
C GLN A 196 -9.51 -9.31 -10.90
N ARG A 197 -10.62 -8.74 -10.45
CA ARG A 197 -11.77 -8.46 -11.33
C ARG A 197 -11.50 -7.20 -12.16
N THR A 198 -12.21 -7.04 -13.27
CA THR A 198 -12.14 -5.82 -14.09
C THR A 198 -12.67 -4.64 -13.28
N GLU A 199 -11.85 -3.60 -13.15
CA GLU A 199 -12.22 -2.35 -12.51
C GLU A 199 -12.96 -1.46 -13.52
N ILE A 200 -14.09 -0.90 -13.11
CA ILE A 200 -14.92 -0.03 -13.95
C ILE A 200 -14.41 1.39 -13.78
N ILE A 201 -13.86 1.98 -14.83
CA ILE A 201 -13.24 3.32 -14.79
C ILE A 201 -13.92 4.28 -15.79
N ALA A 202 -14.39 3.77 -16.93
CA ALA A 202 -15.10 4.52 -17.97
C ALA A 202 -16.43 3.85 -18.34
N GLU A 203 -17.30 4.54 -19.09
CA GLU A 203 -18.56 3.97 -19.60
C GLU A 203 -18.29 2.90 -20.65
N ASP A 204 -17.19 3.10 -21.37
CA ASP A 204 -16.70 2.16 -22.36
C ASP A 204 -16.16 0.89 -21.68
N SER A 205 -16.87 -0.21 -21.92
CA SER A 205 -16.52 -1.54 -21.44
C SER A 205 -15.21 -2.04 -22.03
N GLU A 206 -14.94 -1.74 -23.31
CA GLU A 206 -13.70 -2.14 -23.99
C GLU A 206 -12.48 -1.44 -23.38
N TYR A 207 -12.63 -0.15 -23.05
CA TYR A 207 -11.61 0.62 -22.33
C TYR A 207 -11.25 -0.01 -20.98
N ASN A 208 -12.26 -0.36 -20.17
CA ASN A 208 -12.07 -0.93 -18.84
C ASN A 208 -11.35 -2.29 -18.90
N LEU A 209 -11.72 -3.11 -19.89
CA LEU A 209 -11.10 -4.41 -20.12
C LEU A 209 -9.65 -4.28 -20.58
N ALA A 210 -9.39 -3.38 -21.54
CA ALA A 210 -8.05 -3.13 -22.02
C ALA A 210 -7.14 -2.68 -20.87
N LEU A 211 -7.59 -1.69 -20.09
CA LEU A 211 -6.81 -1.16 -18.97
C LEU A 211 -6.57 -2.21 -17.87
N THR A 212 -7.59 -2.99 -17.53
CA THR A 212 -7.46 -4.08 -16.56
C THR A 212 -6.48 -5.13 -17.05
N ARG A 213 -6.58 -5.57 -18.31
CA ARG A 213 -5.69 -6.57 -18.90
C ARG A 213 -4.24 -6.11 -18.86
N ILE A 214 -3.99 -4.87 -19.26
CA ILE A 214 -2.66 -4.25 -19.24
C ILE A 214 -2.08 -4.23 -17.82
N ARG A 215 -2.87 -3.80 -16.83
CA ARG A 215 -2.46 -3.79 -15.41
C ARG A 215 -2.11 -5.19 -14.95
N ARG A 216 -2.98 -6.18 -15.20
CA ARG A 216 -2.74 -7.58 -14.82
C ARG A 216 -1.45 -8.11 -15.46
N GLU A 217 -1.25 -7.90 -16.76
CA GLU A 217 -0.05 -8.37 -17.48
C GLU A 217 1.24 -7.71 -16.96
N ASN A 218 1.24 -6.41 -16.67
CA ASN A 218 2.39 -5.71 -16.13
C ASN A 218 2.74 -6.16 -14.71
N TRP A 219 1.74 -6.21 -13.81
CA TRP A 219 1.96 -6.63 -12.43
C TRP A 219 2.28 -8.12 -12.31
N ALA A 220 1.66 -8.98 -13.13
CA ALA A 220 2.00 -10.39 -13.18
C ALA A 220 3.45 -10.61 -13.64
N ARG A 221 3.91 -9.88 -14.66
CA ARG A 221 5.32 -9.91 -15.08
C ARG A 221 6.26 -9.44 -13.96
N PHE A 222 5.90 -8.38 -13.25
CA PHE A 222 6.67 -7.89 -12.10
C PHE A 222 6.82 -8.97 -11.02
N TRP A 223 5.72 -9.55 -10.53
CA TRP A 223 5.77 -10.56 -9.46
C TRP A 223 6.56 -11.81 -9.88
N LEU A 224 6.44 -12.22 -11.15
CA LEU A 224 7.25 -13.31 -11.70
C LEU A 224 8.74 -12.94 -11.71
N SER A 225 9.11 -11.76 -12.20
CA SER A 225 10.50 -11.28 -12.19
C SER A 225 11.04 -11.16 -10.77
N ALA A 226 10.26 -10.64 -9.82
CA ALA A 226 10.64 -10.52 -8.42
C ALA A 226 10.90 -11.88 -7.77
N ALA A 227 10.07 -12.89 -8.06
CA ALA A 227 10.29 -14.27 -7.61
C ALA A 227 11.63 -14.84 -8.09
N TRP A 228 11.98 -14.64 -9.36
CA TRP A 228 13.25 -15.11 -9.93
C TRP A 228 14.46 -14.35 -9.36
N ILE A 229 14.39 -13.02 -9.29
CA ILE A 229 15.45 -12.19 -8.72
C ILE A 229 15.71 -12.58 -7.27
N ASN A 230 14.64 -12.81 -6.49
CA ASN A 230 14.74 -13.25 -5.11
C ASN A 230 15.31 -14.66 -4.98
N ALA A 231 14.84 -15.61 -5.78
CA ALA A 231 15.35 -16.98 -5.76
C ALA A 231 16.86 -17.05 -6.03
N LEU A 232 17.35 -16.30 -7.03
CA LEU A 232 18.79 -16.21 -7.31
C LEU A 232 19.55 -15.55 -6.16
N TYR A 233 19.02 -14.45 -5.61
CA TYR A 233 19.62 -13.78 -4.46
C TYR A 233 19.72 -14.69 -3.23
N THR A 234 18.70 -15.52 -2.98
CA THR A 234 18.72 -16.52 -1.89
C THR A 234 19.93 -17.44 -1.96
N VAL A 235 20.28 -17.92 -3.17
CA VAL A 235 21.45 -18.78 -3.36
C VAL A 235 22.75 -18.02 -3.11
N PHE A 236 22.91 -16.82 -3.68
CA PHE A 236 24.13 -16.02 -3.49
C PHE A 236 24.33 -15.60 -2.03
N LEU A 237 23.24 -15.21 -1.35
CA LEU A 237 23.28 -14.87 0.06
C LEU A 237 23.69 -16.08 0.89
N TRP A 238 23.04 -17.22 0.68
CA TRP A 238 23.35 -18.47 1.39
C TRP A 238 24.82 -18.89 1.21
N LEU A 239 25.34 -18.86 -0.01
CA LEU A 239 26.75 -19.18 -0.27
C LEU A 239 27.69 -18.23 0.50
N SER A 240 27.34 -16.95 0.58
CA SER A 240 28.18 -15.96 1.26
C SER A 240 28.15 -16.09 2.78
N ILE A 241 26.96 -16.23 3.38
CA ILE A 241 26.82 -16.35 4.85
C ILE A 241 27.38 -17.67 5.40
N THR A 242 27.50 -18.70 4.55
CA THR A 242 28.13 -19.98 4.90
C THR A 242 29.63 -20.02 4.59
N GLY A 243 30.22 -18.90 4.15
CA GLY A 243 31.65 -18.80 3.83
C GLY A 243 32.06 -19.51 2.53
N ARG A 244 31.10 -19.99 1.73
CA ARG A 244 31.33 -20.66 0.43
C ARG A 244 31.55 -19.68 -0.72
N ALA A 245 31.28 -18.39 -0.51
CA ALA A 245 31.56 -17.31 -1.43
C ALA A 245 32.26 -16.14 -0.72
N ALA A 246 33.05 -15.38 -1.46
CA ALA A 246 33.74 -14.21 -0.93
C ALA A 246 32.75 -13.09 -0.53
N PHE A 247 33.10 -12.28 0.47
CA PHE A 247 32.28 -11.15 0.92
C PHE A 247 31.98 -10.13 -0.20
N THR A 248 32.86 -9.99 -1.18
CA THR A 248 32.63 -9.13 -2.35
C THR A 248 31.45 -9.63 -3.19
N VAL A 249 31.26 -10.95 -3.31
CA VAL A 249 30.12 -11.54 -4.02
C VAL A 249 28.81 -11.18 -3.32
N PHE A 250 28.79 -11.22 -1.99
CA PHE A 250 27.64 -10.76 -1.21
C PHE A 250 27.30 -9.30 -1.51
N LEU A 251 28.27 -8.39 -1.39
CA LEU A 251 28.04 -6.96 -1.64
C LEU A 251 27.50 -6.72 -3.04
N SER A 252 28.13 -7.32 -4.06
CA SER A 252 27.70 -7.19 -5.45
C SER A 252 26.29 -7.77 -5.66
N ALA A 253 26.00 -8.95 -5.10
CA ALA A 253 24.69 -9.58 -5.21
C ALA A 253 23.59 -8.74 -4.55
N THR A 254 23.85 -8.14 -3.38
CA THR A 254 22.88 -7.28 -2.68
C THR A 254 22.60 -5.99 -3.43
N VAL A 255 23.63 -5.35 -4.01
CA VAL A 255 23.46 -4.15 -4.85
C VAL A 255 22.66 -4.51 -6.10
N LEU A 256 23.02 -5.59 -6.80
CA LEU A 256 22.32 -6.05 -8.01
C LEU A 256 20.86 -6.43 -7.71
N TYR A 257 20.60 -7.12 -6.60
CA TYR A 257 19.25 -7.46 -6.16
C TYR A 257 18.39 -6.21 -5.97
N THR A 258 18.94 -5.21 -5.27
CA THR A 258 18.24 -3.95 -4.99
C THR A 258 17.92 -3.20 -6.29
N VAL A 259 18.90 -3.05 -7.18
CA VAL A 259 18.73 -2.38 -8.47
C VAL A 259 17.74 -3.13 -9.35
N ALA A 260 17.80 -4.47 -9.40
CA ALA A 260 16.92 -5.29 -10.23
C ALA A 260 15.46 -5.22 -9.76
N ILE A 261 15.19 -5.29 -8.45
CA ILE A 261 13.85 -5.13 -7.90
C ILE A 261 13.31 -3.72 -8.15
N LEU A 262 14.11 -2.68 -7.91
CA LEU A 262 13.71 -1.29 -8.18
C LEU A 262 13.40 -1.07 -9.65
N TRP A 263 14.24 -1.58 -10.55
CA TRP A 263 13.99 -1.49 -11.98
C TRP A 263 12.70 -2.23 -12.38
N ALA A 264 12.48 -3.43 -11.86
CA ALA A 264 11.29 -4.23 -12.18
C ALA A 264 10.00 -3.53 -11.74
N VAL A 265 9.96 -2.94 -10.53
CA VAL A 265 8.78 -2.23 -10.04
C VAL A 265 8.54 -0.93 -10.81
N LEU A 266 9.59 -0.14 -11.06
CA LEU A 266 9.48 1.11 -11.81
C LEU A 266 9.01 0.85 -13.25
N LYS A 267 9.53 -0.19 -13.90
CA LYS A 267 9.10 -0.59 -15.24
C LYS A 267 7.62 -0.95 -15.26
N ALA A 268 7.13 -1.72 -14.29
CA ALA A 268 5.73 -2.10 -14.20
C ALA A 268 4.82 -0.88 -13.97
N GLU A 269 5.22 0.03 -13.08
CA GLU A 269 4.48 1.25 -12.76
C GLU A 269 4.44 2.22 -13.94
N PHE A 270 5.59 2.56 -14.53
CA PHE A 270 5.66 3.49 -15.66
C PHE A 270 5.00 2.94 -16.92
N SER A 271 5.11 1.63 -17.19
CA SER A 271 4.40 1.01 -18.31
C SER A 271 2.89 1.13 -18.12
N THR A 272 2.40 0.86 -16.91
CA THR A 272 0.98 0.95 -16.57
C THR A 272 0.47 2.39 -16.67
N ARG A 273 1.22 3.36 -16.12
CA ARG A 273 0.86 4.79 -16.19
C ARG A 273 0.87 5.32 -17.62
N ASN A 274 1.87 4.99 -18.42
CA ASN A 274 1.95 5.43 -19.81
C ASN A 274 0.75 4.92 -20.62
N MET A 275 0.35 3.66 -20.39
CA MET A 275 -0.81 3.07 -21.07
C MET A 275 -2.13 3.67 -20.58
N GLN A 276 -2.25 3.98 -19.28
CA GLN A 276 -3.36 4.76 -18.75
C GLN A 276 -3.48 6.13 -19.42
N HIS A 277 -2.37 6.86 -19.56
CA HIS A 277 -2.37 8.17 -20.22
C HIS A 277 -2.80 8.09 -21.68
N LYS A 278 -2.30 7.10 -22.43
CA LYS A 278 -2.67 6.88 -23.84
C LYS A 278 -4.16 6.54 -24.00
N LEU A 279 -4.67 5.65 -23.16
CA LEU A 279 -6.07 5.26 -23.19
C LEU A 279 -6.97 6.44 -22.76
N ALA A 280 -6.61 7.15 -21.69
CA ALA A 280 -7.38 8.28 -21.20
C ALA A 280 -7.45 9.44 -22.22
N ALA A 281 -6.40 9.66 -23.00
CA ALA A 281 -6.39 10.63 -24.09
C ALA A 281 -7.34 10.26 -25.25
N ALA A 282 -7.72 8.98 -25.37
CA ALA A 282 -8.59 8.47 -26.41
C ALA A 282 -10.07 8.34 -25.97
N SER A 283 -10.39 8.55 -24.69
CA SER A 283 -11.75 8.38 -24.16
C SER A 283 -12.53 9.71 -24.13
N PRO A 284 -13.74 9.78 -24.71
CA PRO A 284 -14.51 11.03 -24.79
C PRO A 284 -15.21 11.43 -23.48
N THR A 285 -15.37 10.54 -22.50
CA THR A 285 -16.11 10.82 -21.25
C THR A 285 -15.60 9.98 -20.06
N PRO A 286 -14.80 10.54 -19.13
CA PRO A 286 -14.44 9.85 -17.89
C PRO A 286 -15.69 9.66 -17.01
N LEU A 287 -15.94 8.42 -16.57
CA LEU A 287 -17.10 8.10 -15.75
C LEU A 287 -16.87 8.59 -14.33
N TYR A 288 -17.84 9.36 -13.82
CA TYR A 288 -17.96 9.68 -12.41
C TYR A 288 -18.55 8.48 -11.66
N ALA A 289 -17.72 7.49 -11.32
CA ALA A 289 -18.16 6.37 -10.51
C ALA A 289 -18.30 6.84 -9.03
N ASP A 290 -19.52 7.14 -8.63
CA ASP A 290 -19.85 7.42 -7.23
C ASP A 290 -19.96 6.12 -6.43
N GLU A 291 -18.82 5.65 -5.91
CA GLU A 291 -18.74 4.42 -5.12
C GLU A 291 -18.84 4.67 -3.60
N ASP A 292 -19.15 5.89 -3.17
CA ASP A 292 -19.18 6.31 -1.76
C ASP A 292 -20.05 5.42 -0.86
N ARG A 293 -20.97 4.64 -1.44
CA ARG A 293 -21.80 3.65 -0.74
C ARG A 293 -21.00 2.48 -0.17
N TYR A 294 -19.96 2.03 -0.87
CA TYR A 294 -19.15 0.87 -0.47
C TYR A 294 -18.04 1.23 0.52
N TRP A 295 -17.60 2.50 0.51
CA TRP A 295 -16.54 2.97 1.39
C TRP A 295 -17.02 3.27 2.82
N ILE A 296 -16.67 2.41 3.78
CA ILE A 296 -16.90 2.60 5.22
C ILE A 296 -16.02 3.75 5.72
N ASN A 297 -16.67 4.84 6.14
CA ASN A 297 -16.04 6.07 6.60
C ASN A 297 -15.04 6.69 5.59
N GLY A 298 -15.12 6.36 4.30
CA GLY A 298 -14.19 6.85 3.29
C GLY A 298 -12.75 6.31 3.43
N MET A 299 -12.58 5.16 4.08
CA MET A 299 -11.26 4.56 4.34
C MET A 299 -11.18 3.06 3.98
N PHE A 300 -12.24 2.30 4.25
CA PHE A 300 -12.26 0.86 4.04
C PHE A 300 -13.32 0.51 3.00
N TYR A 301 -12.94 -0.28 1.98
CA TYR A 301 -13.84 -0.80 0.94
C TYR A 301 -14.41 -2.15 1.33
#